data_AF-A0A9C8WPY9-F1
#
_entry.id   AF-A0A9C8WPY9-F1
#
_cell.length_a   1.000
_cell.length_b   1.000
_cell.length_c   1.000
_cell.angle_alpha   90.00
_cell.angle_beta   90.00
_cell.angle_gamma   90.00
#
_symmetry.space_group_name_H-M   'P 1'
#
loop_
_entity.id
_entity.type
_entity.pdbx_description
1 polymer ?
#
loop_
_entity_poly.entity_id
_entity_poly.type
_entity_poly.pdbx_seq_one_letter_code
_entity_poly.pdbx_strand_id
1 'polypeptide(L)'
;MSGRPINQVQIKVYKEARKAGRTQKTAAAMAGISERSGRRIERGELPRPRRYWRTHPDAFTDVWAGEIEPLLERDSTLKATVLFRMLQRRYPGRYPDSKLRTFQRRVKAWKSGRAAGRPERRRGETGRPRPPRTGPVKEDRTCDADRSP
;
A
#
# COMPACT_ATOMS: atom_id res chain seq x y z
N MET A 1 -11.54 -12.79 -11.67
CA MET A 1 -12.92 -13.06 -11.19
C MET A 1 -13.30 -11.99 -10.17
N SER A 2 -14.20 -11.09 -10.53
CA SER A 2 -14.57 -9.93 -9.71
C SER A 2 -15.34 -10.36 -8.46
N GLY A 3 -14.85 -9.93 -7.29
CA GLY A 3 -15.37 -10.28 -5.97
C GLY A 3 -16.68 -9.58 -5.58
N ARG A 4 -17.62 -9.41 -6.51
CA ARG A 4 -18.95 -8.87 -6.20
C ARG A 4 -19.80 -9.97 -5.56
N PRO A 5 -20.38 -9.75 -4.37
CA PRO A 5 -21.27 -10.74 -3.75
C PRO A 5 -22.53 -10.94 -4.59
N ILE A 6 -23.09 -12.15 -4.55
CA ILE A 6 -24.35 -12.48 -5.24
C ILE A 6 -25.47 -11.65 -4.61
N ASN A 7 -26.22 -10.91 -5.43
CA ASN A 7 -27.34 -10.09 -4.97
C ASN A 7 -28.60 -10.96 -4.71
N GLN A 8 -29.47 -10.51 -3.82
CA GLN A 8 -30.78 -11.09 -3.54
C GLN A 8 -31.65 -11.22 -4.80
N VAL A 9 -31.56 -10.26 -5.72
CA VAL A 9 -32.26 -10.32 -7.02
C VAL A 9 -31.81 -11.54 -7.84
N GLN A 10 -30.49 -11.78 -7.92
CA GLN A 10 -29.94 -12.92 -8.65
C GLN A 10 -30.36 -14.25 -8.00
N ILE A 11 -30.40 -14.29 -6.66
CA ILE A 11 -30.89 -15.46 -5.91
C ILE A 11 -32.36 -15.73 -6.25
N LYS A 12 -33.20 -14.69 -6.32
CA LYS A 12 -34.63 -14.81 -6.66
C LYS A 12 -34.82 -15.36 -8.07
N VAL A 13 -34.16 -14.75 -9.07
CA VAL A 13 -34.20 -15.20 -10.47
C VAL A 13 -33.76 -16.66 -10.61
N TYR A 14 -32.67 -17.04 -9.92
CA TYR A 14 -32.19 -18.42 -9.91
C TYR A 14 -33.23 -19.39 -9.33
N LYS A 15 -33.84 -19.05 -8.18
CA LYS A 15 -34.85 -19.88 -7.52
C LYS A 15 -36.11 -20.04 -8.38
N GLU A 16 -36.56 -18.97 -9.03
CA GLU A 16 -37.71 -19.02 -9.94
C GLU A 16 -37.42 -19.91 -11.16
N ALA A 17 -36.23 -19.80 -11.75
CA ALA A 17 -35.81 -20.67 -12.85
C ALA A 17 -35.77 -22.15 -12.43
N ARG A 18 -35.29 -22.45 -11.21
CA ARG A 18 -35.29 -23.83 -10.67
C ARG A 18 -36.69 -24.34 -10.37
N LYS A 19 -37.58 -23.49 -9.85
CA LYS A 19 -38.99 -23.83 -9.63
C LYS A 19 -39.73 -24.14 -10.94
N ALA A 20 -39.34 -23.48 -12.03
CA ALA A 20 -39.85 -23.73 -13.38
C ALA A 20 -39.23 -24.96 -14.08
N GLY A 21 -38.48 -25.82 -13.37
CA GLY A 21 -37.94 -27.08 -13.91
C GLY A 21 -36.67 -26.93 -14.76
N ARG A 22 -36.07 -25.74 -14.85
CA ARG A 22 -34.84 -25.53 -15.64
C ARG A 22 -33.62 -26.20 -15.03
N THR A 23 -32.68 -26.62 -15.86
CA THR A 23 -31.41 -27.21 -15.41
C THR A 23 -30.58 -26.20 -14.62
N GLN A 24 -29.67 -26.69 -13.77
CA GLN A 24 -28.81 -25.83 -12.94
C GLN A 24 -27.97 -24.85 -13.77
N LYS A 25 -27.47 -25.30 -14.93
CA LYS A 25 -26.68 -24.50 -15.87
C LYS A 25 -27.50 -23.36 -16.48
N THR A 26 -28.71 -23.65 -16.95
CA THR A 26 -29.59 -22.65 -17.57
C THR A 26 -30.08 -21.63 -16.54
N ALA A 27 -30.47 -22.09 -15.34
CA ALA A 27 -30.86 -21.20 -14.24
C ALA A 27 -29.72 -20.28 -13.79
N ALA A 28 -28.48 -20.80 -13.71
CA ALA A 28 -27.31 -20.01 -13.34
C ALA A 28 -26.98 -18.94 -14.40
N ALA A 29 -27.06 -19.30 -15.68
CA ALA A 29 -26.88 -18.37 -16.79
C ALA A 29 -27.95 -17.25 -16.77
N MET A 30 -29.22 -17.59 -16.54
CA MET A 30 -30.31 -16.61 -16.43
C MET A 30 -30.11 -15.61 -15.27
N ALA A 31 -29.57 -16.08 -14.14
CA ALA A 31 -29.30 -15.23 -12.98
C ALA A 31 -27.95 -14.47 -13.07
N GLY A 32 -27.16 -14.70 -14.12
CA GLY A 32 -25.83 -14.12 -14.27
C GLY A 32 -24.85 -14.56 -13.17
N ILE A 33 -24.95 -15.82 -12.73
CA ILE A 33 -24.09 -16.41 -11.70
C ILE A 33 -23.40 -17.68 -12.22
N SER A 34 -22.34 -18.12 -11.53
CA SER A 34 -21.71 -19.40 -11.85
C SER A 34 -22.58 -20.59 -11.42
N GLU A 35 -22.44 -21.72 -12.11
CA GLU A 35 -23.11 -22.98 -11.71
C GLU A 35 -22.77 -23.39 -10.27
N ARG A 36 -21.52 -23.16 -9.86
CA ARG A 36 -21.05 -23.38 -8.48
C ARG A 36 -21.81 -22.53 -7.47
N SER A 37 -22.07 -21.27 -7.80
CA SER A 37 -22.89 -20.37 -6.98
C SER A 37 -24.34 -20.85 -6.90
N GLY A 38 -24.91 -21.32 -8.01
CA GLY A 38 -26.24 -21.95 -8.03
C GLY A 38 -26.33 -23.14 -7.07
N ARG A 39 -25.35 -24.06 -7.12
CA ARG A 39 -25.28 -25.22 -6.21
C ARG A 39 -25.16 -24.84 -4.74
N ARG A 40 -24.50 -23.70 -4.44
CA ARG A 40 -24.47 -23.16 -3.07
C ARG A 40 -25.83 -22.62 -2.63
N ILE A 41 -26.57 -21.97 -3.52
CA ILE A 41 -27.93 -21.48 -3.24
C ILE A 41 -28.87 -22.64 -2.94
N GLU A 42 -28.79 -23.74 -3.70
CA GLU A 42 -29.60 -24.95 -3.47
C GLU A 42 -29.30 -25.60 -2.11
N ARG A 43 -28.03 -25.62 -1.68
CA ARG A 43 -27.61 -26.12 -0.37
C ARG A 43 -27.89 -25.15 0.79
N GLY A 44 -28.48 -23.99 0.53
CA GLY A 44 -28.73 -22.95 1.55
C GLY A 44 -27.49 -22.17 2.00
N GLU A 45 -26.34 -22.35 1.33
CA GLU A 45 -25.06 -21.71 1.67
C GLU A 45 -24.93 -20.31 1.05
N LEU A 46 -25.85 -19.41 1.39
CA LEU A 46 -25.83 -18.03 0.91
C LEU A 46 -24.58 -17.28 1.42
N PRO A 47 -24.03 -16.35 0.62
CA PRO A 47 -22.92 -15.52 1.07
C PRO A 47 -23.34 -14.77 2.34
N ARG A 48 -22.57 -14.97 3.42
CA ARG A 48 -22.76 -14.23 4.67
C ARG A 48 -22.57 -12.72 4.42
N PRO A 49 -23.33 -11.87 5.12
CA PRO A 49 -23.12 -10.42 5.03
C PRO A 49 -21.65 -10.11 5.36
N ARG A 50 -21.06 -9.16 4.63
CA ARG A 50 -19.72 -8.68 4.94
C ARG A 50 -19.78 -8.05 6.33
N ARG A 51 -18.97 -8.54 7.27
CA ARG A 51 -18.84 -7.90 8.58
C ARG A 51 -18.28 -6.49 8.40
N TYR A 52 -18.94 -5.51 9.00
CA TYR A 52 -18.46 -4.12 8.99
C TYR A 52 -17.38 -3.90 10.06
N TRP A 53 -17.37 -4.71 11.11
CA TRP A 53 -16.38 -4.63 12.19
C TRP A 53 -15.20 -5.58 11.97
N ARG A 54 -14.04 -5.21 12.49
CA ARG A 54 -12.87 -6.10 12.58
C ARG A 54 -13.02 -7.03 13.77
N THR A 55 -12.59 -8.27 13.62
CA THR A 55 -12.58 -9.27 14.70
C THR A 55 -11.66 -8.89 15.86
N HIS A 56 -10.62 -8.09 15.60
CA HIS A 56 -9.71 -7.62 16.63
C HIS A 56 -9.49 -6.10 16.49
N PRO A 57 -9.57 -5.33 17.59
CA PRO A 57 -9.09 -3.95 17.60
C PRO A 57 -7.61 -3.93 17.24
N ASP A 58 -7.19 -2.90 16.52
CA ASP A 58 -5.80 -2.77 16.09
C ASP A 58 -4.91 -2.48 17.31
N ALA A 59 -3.94 -3.37 17.55
CA ALA A 59 -3.05 -3.32 18.70
C ALA A 59 -2.19 -2.05 18.80
N PHE A 60 -2.09 -1.26 17.73
CA PHE A 60 -1.29 -0.04 17.69
C PHE A 60 -2.11 1.24 17.88
N THR A 61 -3.42 1.16 18.06
CA THR A 61 -4.30 2.34 18.07
C THR A 61 -3.88 3.38 19.11
N ASP A 62 -3.61 2.95 20.34
CA ASP A 62 -3.27 3.84 21.46
C ASP A 62 -1.97 4.62 21.23
N VAL A 63 -0.94 3.95 20.67
CA VAL A 63 0.39 4.52 20.45
C VAL A 63 0.51 5.26 19.12
N TRP A 64 -0.44 5.04 18.20
CA TRP A 64 -0.33 5.55 16.84
C TRP A 64 -0.38 7.08 16.78
N ALA A 65 -1.43 7.68 17.35
CA ALA A 65 -1.65 9.12 17.31
C ALA A 65 -0.63 9.89 18.18
N GLY A 66 -0.23 9.31 19.32
CA GLY A 66 0.67 9.98 20.27
C GLY A 66 2.15 9.94 19.89
N GLU A 67 2.62 8.83 19.29
CA GLU A 67 4.06 8.62 19.09
C GLU A 67 4.44 8.42 17.63
N ILE A 68 3.69 7.60 16.90
CA ILE A 68 4.12 7.14 15.57
C ILE A 68 3.80 8.18 14.49
N GLU A 69 2.60 8.77 14.55
CA GLU A 69 2.16 9.78 13.59
C GLU A 69 3.02 11.05 13.61
N PRO A 70 3.34 11.67 14.77
CA PRO A 70 4.23 12.83 14.82
C PRO A 70 5.63 12.54 14.24
N LEU A 71 6.17 11.35 14.47
CA LEU A 71 7.48 10.95 13.91
C LEU A 71 7.42 10.82 12.38
N LEU A 72 6.35 10.23 11.85
CA LEU A 72 6.16 10.11 10.41
C LEU A 72 5.83 11.44 9.73
N GLU A 73 5.20 12.39 10.44
CA GLU A 73 4.96 13.76 9.97
C GLU A 73 6.25 14.56 9.87
N ARG A 74 7.13 14.45 10.88
CA ARG A 74 8.45 15.07 10.90
C ARG A 74 9.35 14.50 9.80
N ASP A 75 9.40 13.17 9.66
CA ASP A 75 10.19 12.50 8.64
C ASP A 75 9.48 11.28 8.04
N SER A 76 8.95 11.48 6.83
CA SER A 76 8.26 10.44 6.07
C SER A 76 9.21 9.40 5.46
N THR A 77 10.53 9.61 5.48
CA THR A 77 11.53 8.66 4.99
C THR A 77 11.86 7.58 6.02
N LEU A 78 11.45 7.77 7.28
CA LEU A 78 11.67 6.80 8.37
C LEU A 78 11.14 5.41 8.00
N LYS A 79 11.99 4.41 8.26
CA LYS A 79 11.68 2.99 8.05
C LYS A 79 10.75 2.50 9.15
N ALA A 80 9.68 1.81 8.76
CA ALA A 80 8.72 1.22 9.71
C ALA A 80 9.38 0.21 10.67
N THR A 81 10.46 -0.47 10.25
CA THR A 81 11.22 -1.38 11.11
C THR A 81 11.91 -0.66 12.26
N VAL A 82 12.43 0.55 12.03
CA VAL A 82 13.10 1.36 13.04
C VAL A 82 12.08 1.84 14.07
N LEU A 83 10.95 2.38 13.60
CA LEU A 83 9.84 2.80 14.46
C LEU A 83 9.31 1.64 15.32
N PHE A 84 9.18 0.44 14.75
CA PHE A 84 8.73 -0.72 15.48
C PHE A 84 9.72 -1.15 16.58
N ARG A 85 11.03 -1.15 16.30
CA ARG A 85 12.05 -1.44 17.31
C ARG A 85 12.06 -0.40 18.44
N MET A 86 11.87 0.88 18.11
CA MET A 86 11.74 1.93 19.12
C MET A 86 10.52 1.66 20.02
N LEU A 87 9.40 1.27 19.43
CA LEU A 87 8.19 0.91 20.18
C LEU A 87 8.40 -0.31 21.09
N GLN A 88 9.10 -1.33 20.63
CA GLN A 88 9.45 -2.51 21.44
C GLN A 88 10.38 -2.17 22.61
N ARG A 89 11.31 -1.23 22.42
CA ARG A 89 12.18 -0.74 23.50
C ARG A 89 11.41 0.05 24.55
N ARG A 90 10.44 0.87 24.13
CA ARG A 90 9.61 1.68 25.04
C ARG A 90 8.54 0.86 25.77
N TYR A 91 8.00 -0.17 25.11
CA TYR A 91 6.99 -1.06 25.66
C TYR A 91 7.43 -2.53 25.56
N PRO A 92 8.38 -2.96 26.41
CA PRO A 92 8.86 -4.34 26.40
C PRO A 92 7.69 -5.31 26.63
N GLY A 93 7.63 -6.39 25.85
CA GLY A 93 6.60 -7.43 25.96
C GLY A 93 5.23 -7.12 25.34
N ARG A 94 4.89 -5.85 25.05
CA ARG A 94 3.57 -5.47 24.48
C ARG A 94 3.45 -5.75 22.97
N TYR A 95 4.57 -5.69 22.27
CA TYR A 95 4.65 -5.78 20.81
C TYR A 95 5.60 -6.90 20.36
N PRO A 96 5.14 -8.16 20.24
CA PRO A 96 5.96 -9.23 19.70
C PRO A 96 6.25 -9.02 18.20
N ASP A 97 7.33 -9.60 17.71
CA ASP A 97 7.78 -9.49 16.31
C ASP A 97 6.72 -9.93 15.29
N SER A 98 5.80 -10.81 15.69
CA SER A 98 4.65 -11.21 14.86
C SER A 98 3.77 -10.03 14.43
N LYS A 99 3.77 -8.91 15.17
CA LYS A 99 3.03 -7.70 14.83
C LYS A 99 3.77 -6.76 13.86
N LEU A 100 5.04 -7.05 13.51
CA LEU A 100 5.84 -6.19 12.62
C LEU A 100 5.19 -6.00 11.25
N ARG A 101 4.66 -7.08 10.64
CA ARG A 101 3.98 -6.98 9.34
C ARG A 101 2.73 -6.12 9.41
N THR A 102 1.97 -6.21 10.49
CA THR A 102 0.79 -5.36 10.74
C THR A 102 1.21 -3.90 10.84
N PHE A 103 2.27 -3.61 11.60
CA PHE A 103 2.80 -2.27 11.75
C PHE A 103 3.29 -1.68 10.41
N GLN A 104 4.12 -2.42 9.66
CA GLN A 104 4.61 -2.01 8.35
C GLN A 104 3.48 -1.70 7.36
N ARG A 105 2.43 -2.54 7.33
CA ARG A 105 1.25 -2.30 6.49
C ARG A 105 0.51 -1.02 6.88
N ARG A 106 0.37 -0.75 8.18
CA ARG A 106 -0.26 0.47 8.69
C ARG A 106 0.54 1.71 8.30
N VAL A 107 1.87 1.68 8.45
CA VAL A 107 2.77 2.77 8.00
C VAL A 107 2.68 2.98 6.50
N LYS A 108 2.68 1.90 5.70
CA LYS A 108 2.53 1.99 4.24
C LYS A 108 1.19 2.63 3.86
N ALA A 109 0.09 2.19 4.47
CA ALA A 109 -1.24 2.75 4.21
C ALA A 109 -1.31 4.24 4.57
N TRP A 110 -0.75 4.64 5.71
CA TRP A 110 -0.66 6.03 6.14
C TRP A 110 0.14 6.88 5.15
N LYS A 111 1.30 6.38 4.68
CA LYS A 111 2.13 7.08 3.68
C LYS A 111 1.40 7.22 2.35
N SER A 112 0.71 6.17 1.88
CA SER A 112 -0.09 6.22 0.66
C SER A 112 -1.28 7.18 0.75
N GLY A 113 -1.98 7.21 1.88
CA GLY A 113 -3.10 8.12 2.09
C GLY A 113 -2.69 9.60 2.09
N ARG A 114 -1.52 9.92 2.63
CA ARG A 114 -0.99 11.31 2.64
C ARG A 114 -0.28 11.70 1.34
N ALA A 115 0.31 10.74 0.62
CA ALA A 115 0.91 11.00 -0.69
C ALA A 115 -0.12 11.51 -1.71
N ALA A 116 -1.39 11.12 -1.58
CA ALA A 116 -2.48 11.64 -2.40
C ALA A 116 -2.84 13.11 -2.12
N GLY A 117 -2.36 13.72 -1.03
CA GLY A 117 -2.69 15.08 -0.61
C GLY A 117 -1.48 16.01 -0.37
N ARG A 118 -0.26 15.60 -0.74
CA ARG A 118 0.94 16.44 -0.62
C ARG A 118 1.30 16.99 -2.01
N PRO A 119 1.26 18.30 -2.27
CA PRO A 119 2.05 18.86 -3.36
C PRO A 119 3.51 18.57 -3.02
N GLU A 120 4.19 17.86 -3.92
CA GLU A 120 5.62 17.60 -3.93
C GLU A 120 6.35 18.90 -3.54
N ARG A 121 6.71 19.06 -2.27
CA ARG A 121 7.60 20.15 -1.85
C ARG A 121 8.95 19.77 -2.43
N ARG A 122 9.29 20.39 -3.58
CA ARG A 122 10.61 20.30 -4.24
C ARG A 122 11.68 20.30 -3.16
N ARG A 123 12.26 19.12 -2.92
CA ARG A 123 13.46 18.98 -2.11
C ARG A 123 14.59 19.60 -2.92
N GLY A 124 15.04 20.78 -2.49
CA GLY A 124 16.32 21.40 -2.81
C GLY A 124 16.90 21.09 -4.19
N GLU A 125 16.54 21.88 -5.19
CA GLU A 125 17.47 22.24 -6.25
C GLU A 125 18.60 23.09 -5.62
N THR A 126 19.61 22.42 -5.09
CA THR A 126 20.98 22.93 -5.20
C THR A 126 21.73 22.01 -6.14
N GLY A 127 21.23 21.92 -7.37
CA GLY A 127 22.06 21.57 -8.50
C GLY A 127 23.09 22.69 -8.67
N ARG A 128 24.22 22.61 -7.96
CA ARG A 128 25.43 23.25 -8.47
C ARG A 128 25.61 22.69 -9.88
N PRO A 129 25.62 23.51 -10.94
CA PRO A 129 26.00 23.00 -12.25
C PRO A 129 27.40 22.41 -12.09
N ARG A 130 27.58 21.16 -12.55
CA ARG A 130 28.91 20.59 -12.70
C ARG A 130 29.68 21.56 -13.60
N PRO A 131 30.83 22.10 -13.17
CA PRO A 131 31.64 22.89 -14.09
C PRO A 131 32.03 21.99 -15.27
N PRO A 132 32.08 22.53 -16.50
CA PRO A 132 32.54 21.78 -17.64
C PRO A 132 33.93 21.21 -17.33
N ARG A 133 34.19 19.96 -17.74
CA ARG A 133 35.53 19.37 -17.71
C ARG A 133 36.41 20.16 -18.67
N THR A 134 37.07 21.20 -18.18
CA THR A 134 38.22 21.78 -18.87
C THR A 134 39.30 20.71 -18.91
N GLY A 135 39.66 20.28 -20.12
CA GLY A 135 40.83 19.44 -20.35
C GLY A 135 42.11 20.19 -19.95
N PRO A 136 43.24 19.47 -19.81
CA PRO A 136 44.49 20.05 -19.37
C PRO A 136 44.93 21.20 -20.29
N VAL A 137 45.11 22.36 -19.68
CA VAL A 137 45.75 23.54 -20.29
C VAL A 137 47.19 23.15 -20.59
N LYS A 138 47.61 23.22 -21.87
CA LYS A 138 49.04 23.17 -22.20
C LYS A 138 49.67 24.45 -21.69
N GLU A 139 50.48 24.29 -20.66
CA GLU A 139 51.31 25.34 -20.09
C GLU A 139 52.66 25.29 -20.80
N ASP A 140 52.75 25.89 -21.99
CA ASP A 140 54.02 26.09 -22.67
C ASP A 140 54.71 27.29 -22.01
N ARG A 141 55.43 27.01 -20.91
CA ARG A 141 56.36 27.93 -20.29
C ARG A 141 57.66 27.96 -21.09
N THR A 142 58.16 29.19 -21.22
CA THR A 142 59.57 29.61 -21.32
C THR A 142 60.35 29.26 -22.59
N CYS A 143 60.83 30.32 -23.25
CA CYS A 143 62.25 30.56 -23.47
C CYS A 143 62.48 32.08 -23.58
N ASP A 144 62.79 32.69 -22.44
CA ASP A 144 63.67 33.86 -22.38
C ASP A 144 65.09 33.38 -22.71
N ALA A 145 65.78 34.02 -23.65
CA ALA A 145 67.22 33.91 -23.80
C ALA A 145 67.77 35.19 -24.45
N ASP A 146 68.25 36.07 -23.56
CA ASP A 146 69.47 36.88 -23.64
C ASP A 146 70.11 37.20 -25.00
N ARG A 147 70.05 38.49 -25.37
CA ARG A 147 71.14 39.48 -25.31
C ARG A 147 72.62 38.99 -25.45
N SER A 148 73.21 39.39 -26.60
CA SER A 148 74.56 40.00 -26.81
C SER A 148 75.84 39.16 -26.57
N PRO A 149 77.01 39.52 -27.14
CA PRO A 149 77.57 40.87 -27.39
C PRO A 149 77.04 41.58 -28.64
#